data_AF-A0A811K337-F1
#
_entry.id   AF-A0A811K337-F1
#
_cell.length_a   1.000
_cell.length_b   1.000
_cell.length_c   1.000
_cell.angle_alpha   90.00
_cell.angle_beta   90.00
_cell.angle_gamma   90.00
#
_symmetry.space_group_name_H-M   'P 1'
#
loop_
_entity.id
_entity.type
_entity.pdbx_description
1 polymer ?
#
loop_
_entity_poly.entity_id
_entity_poly.type
_entity_poly.pdbx_seq_one_letter_code
_entity_poly.pdbx_strand_id
1 'polypeptide(L)'
;MLKWLQKCTRQYVMIPTMLATIALAQFNSSNIIELPVSRFPEPKCSYNVLHNDRYGSPVNGKINIGDPLYHKWDCNYGERGSVDIYCMMVHSCTVTTQRQTQPVEIIDEFGCTLFPQVISNIKYDSDLTGGLRVQAFSLDVDEPAINFRCSIKLLLKLNGICRRPQCAVQAADWVRKRRSISQFDRNLA
;
A
#
# COMPACT_ATOMS: atom_id res chain seq x y z
N MET A 1 -9.92 32.56 17.38
CA MET A 1 -9.41 31.37 18.09
C MET A 1 -10.50 30.31 18.10
N LEU A 2 -10.57 29.48 17.05
CA LEU A 2 -11.55 28.38 16.92
C LEU A 2 -10.84 27.05 17.15
N LYS A 3 -11.22 26.30 18.18
CA LYS A 3 -10.85 24.89 18.38
C LYS A 3 -11.84 24.03 17.59
N TRP A 4 -11.38 23.43 16.50
CA TRP A 4 -12.11 22.38 15.78
C TRP A 4 -12.00 21.07 16.57
N LEU A 5 -13.04 20.75 17.33
CA LEU A 5 -13.35 19.40 17.77
C LEU A 5 -14.05 18.68 16.61
N GLN A 6 -13.32 17.87 15.85
CA GLN A 6 -13.92 17.01 14.84
C GLN A 6 -14.12 15.60 15.40
N LYS A 7 -15.40 15.31 15.62
CA LYS A 7 -16.01 14.05 16.04
C LYS A 7 -15.53 12.89 15.13
N CYS A 8 -15.08 11.79 15.73
CA CYS A 8 -15.28 10.46 15.14
C CYS A 8 -16.70 10.02 15.51
N THR A 9 -17.66 10.44 14.70
CA THR A 9 -19.05 9.98 14.83
C THR A 9 -19.10 8.50 14.47
N ARG A 10 -19.47 7.68 15.45
CA ARG A 10 -19.94 6.31 15.29
C ARG A 10 -20.88 6.24 14.09
N GLN A 11 -20.54 5.44 13.08
CA GLN A 11 -21.39 5.21 11.92
C GLN A 11 -22.58 4.34 12.35
N TYR A 12 -23.62 4.96 12.87
CA TYR A 12 -24.95 4.37 12.92
C TYR A 12 -25.51 4.43 11.50
N VAL A 13 -25.57 3.26 10.85
CA VAL A 13 -26.30 3.07 9.60
C VAL A 13 -27.79 3.21 9.91
N MET A 14 -28.37 4.36 9.59
CA MET A 14 -29.83 4.51 9.47
C MET A 14 -30.22 3.83 8.16
N ILE A 15 -30.66 2.58 8.25
CA ILE A 15 -31.25 1.84 7.12
C ILE A 15 -32.65 2.43 6.86
N PRO A 16 -32.92 3.05 5.69
CA PRO A 16 -34.28 3.29 5.27
C PRO A 16 -34.93 1.95 4.89
N THR A 17 -36.19 1.83 5.26
CA THR A 17 -37.10 0.71 5.03
C THR A 17 -37.04 0.07 3.62
N MET A 18 -37.21 -1.26 3.63
CA MET A 18 -37.62 -2.19 2.55
C MET A 18 -36.57 -2.79 1.58
N LEU A 19 -36.52 -4.13 1.67
CA LEU A 19 -36.25 -5.14 0.64
C LEU A 19 -34.93 -5.05 -0.15
N ALA A 20 -33.92 -5.77 0.35
CA ALA A 20 -33.03 -6.61 -0.46
C ALA A 20 -32.24 -7.55 0.46
N THR A 21 -32.61 -8.84 0.51
CA THR A 21 -31.72 -9.88 1.04
C THR A 21 -30.59 -10.10 0.06
N ILE A 22 -29.42 -9.52 0.34
CA ILE A 22 -28.15 -9.91 -0.26
C ILE A 22 -27.22 -10.26 0.90
N ALA A 23 -26.61 -11.45 0.79
CA ALA A 23 -25.85 -12.13 1.84
C ALA A 23 -24.87 -11.19 2.55
N LEU A 24 -25.12 -10.97 3.85
CA LEU A 24 -24.10 -10.45 4.74
C LEU A 24 -23.01 -11.52 4.84
N ALA A 25 -21.86 -11.27 4.22
CA ALA A 25 -20.63 -11.93 4.64
C ALA A 25 -20.52 -11.70 6.15
N GLN A 26 -20.69 -12.76 6.93
CA GLN A 26 -20.64 -12.70 8.38
C GLN A 26 -19.21 -12.35 8.79
N PHE A 27 -18.95 -11.07 9.04
CA PHE A 27 -17.76 -10.65 9.77
C PHE A 27 -17.91 -11.17 11.20
N ASN A 28 -17.27 -12.31 11.50
CA ASN A 28 -17.31 -12.90 12.83
C ASN A 28 -16.47 -12.05 13.79
N SER A 29 -17.15 -11.28 14.64
CA SER A 29 -16.57 -10.42 15.67
C SER A 29 -15.78 -11.19 16.75
N SER A 30 -15.83 -12.53 16.75
CA SER A 30 -15.10 -13.40 17.70
C SER A 30 -13.59 -13.45 17.48
N ASN A 31 -13.07 -12.91 16.36
CA ASN A 31 -11.63 -12.92 16.03
C ASN A 31 -10.91 -11.59 16.33
N ILE A 32 -11.56 -10.65 17.01
CA ILE A 32 -10.97 -9.36 17.35
C ILE A 32 -10.28 -9.48 18.71
N ILE A 33 -8.95 -9.34 18.72
CA ILE A 33 -8.17 -9.24 19.96
C ILE A 33 -8.15 -7.77 20.37
N GLU A 34 -8.79 -7.42 21.48
CA GLU A 34 -8.67 -6.08 22.06
C GLU A 34 -7.35 -5.96 22.82
N LEU A 35 -6.39 -5.20 22.27
CA LEU A 35 -5.14 -4.92 22.96
C LEU A 35 -5.27 -3.63 23.79
N PRO A 36 -4.92 -3.64 25.09
CA PRO A 36 -4.92 -2.42 25.88
C PRO A 36 -3.86 -1.43 25.39
N VAL A 37 -4.30 -0.25 24.93
CA VAL A 37 -3.47 0.82 24.36
C VAL A 37 -2.34 1.27 25.31
N SER A 38 -2.52 1.13 26.63
CA SER A 38 -1.49 1.44 27.63
C SER A 38 -0.28 0.52 27.57
N ARG A 39 -0.46 -0.75 27.17
CA ARG A 39 0.59 -1.76 27.07
C ARG A 39 1.05 -1.95 25.62
N PHE A 40 0.16 -1.70 24.67
CA PHE A 40 0.39 -1.89 23.24
C PHE A 40 0.03 -0.60 22.50
N PRO A 41 0.85 0.46 22.64
CA PRO A 41 0.60 1.70 21.93
C PRO A 41 0.79 1.49 20.43
N GLU A 42 -0.05 2.15 19.63
CA GLU A 42 0.11 2.17 18.17
C GLU A 42 1.44 2.85 17.79
N PRO A 43 2.23 2.27 16.88
CA PRO A 43 3.47 2.86 16.43
C PRO A 43 3.20 4.12 15.61
N LYS A 44 4.13 5.09 15.70
CA LYS A 44 4.11 6.30 14.88
C LYS A 44 4.77 6.00 13.54
N CYS A 45 4.02 6.17 12.47
CA CYS A 45 4.48 5.91 11.10
C CYS A 45 4.71 7.20 10.32
N SER A 46 5.72 7.19 9.45
CA SER A 46 6.05 8.26 8.52
C SER A 46 6.23 7.70 7.11
N TYR A 47 5.91 8.53 6.13
CA TYR A 47 6.07 8.20 4.72
C TYR A 47 6.94 9.27 4.06
N ASN A 48 7.98 8.83 3.35
CA ASN A 48 8.93 9.72 2.68
C ASN A 48 9.23 9.19 1.28
N VAL A 49 9.50 10.11 0.34
CA VAL A 49 10.02 9.78 -0.99
C VAL A 49 11.46 10.27 -1.06
N LEU A 50 12.38 9.38 -1.42
CA LEU A 50 13.82 9.65 -1.49
C LEU A 50 14.31 9.52 -2.94
N HIS A 51 15.38 10.24 -3.28
CA HIS A 51 16.06 10.09 -4.56
C HIS A 51 16.87 8.77 -4.63
N ASN A 52 16.85 8.09 -5.77
CA ASN A 52 17.61 6.87 -6.10
C ASN A 52 17.27 5.61 -5.26
N ASP A 53 17.54 5.64 -3.96
CA ASP A 53 17.46 4.47 -3.08
C ASP A 53 17.11 4.81 -1.62
N ARG A 54 17.16 3.78 -0.75
CA ARG A 54 16.78 3.85 0.67
C ARG A 54 17.63 4.80 1.53
N TYR A 55 18.80 5.21 1.05
CA TYR A 55 19.71 6.14 1.71
C TYR A 55 19.74 7.51 1.02
N GLY A 56 18.89 7.71 0.01
CA GLY A 56 18.77 8.96 -0.71
C GLY A 56 18.30 10.13 0.14
N SER A 57 18.48 11.34 -0.40
CA SER A 57 17.90 12.55 0.16
C SER A 57 16.39 12.61 -0.07
N PRO A 58 15.61 13.20 0.85
CA PRO A 58 14.19 13.45 0.65
C PRO A 58 13.92 14.32 -0.58
N VAL A 59 12.88 13.96 -1.33
CA VAL A 59 12.40 14.74 -2.47
C VAL A 59 11.59 15.93 -1.96
N ASN A 60 12.11 17.14 -2.15
CA ASN A 60 11.48 18.40 -1.71
C ASN A 60 11.01 19.30 -2.86
N GLY A 61 11.10 18.83 -4.10
CA GLY A 61 10.86 19.65 -5.29
C GLY A 61 10.38 18.86 -6.49
N LYS A 62 10.54 19.46 -7.68
CA LYS A 62 10.20 18.84 -8.96
C LYS A 62 11.18 17.72 -9.27
N ILE A 63 10.66 16.67 -9.89
CA ILE A 63 11.39 15.50 -10.39
C ILE A 63 11.11 15.36 -11.89
N ASN A 64 12.00 14.69 -12.61
CA ASN A 64 11.79 14.37 -14.02
C ASN A 64 11.22 12.96 -14.17
N ILE A 65 10.46 12.74 -15.24
CA ILE A 65 10.02 11.40 -15.63
C ILE A 65 11.26 10.53 -15.87
N GLY A 66 11.25 9.32 -15.33
CA GLY A 66 12.36 8.38 -15.36
C GLY A 66 13.32 8.49 -14.18
N ASP A 67 13.25 9.56 -13.38
CA ASP A 67 14.12 9.69 -12.20
C ASP A 67 13.87 8.52 -11.24
N PRO A 68 14.92 7.83 -10.77
CA PRO A 68 14.76 6.74 -9.82
C PRO A 68 14.36 7.30 -8.45
N LEU A 69 13.28 6.78 -7.89
CA LEU A 69 12.75 7.16 -6.59
C LEU A 69 12.62 5.96 -5.67
N TYR A 70 12.64 6.24 -4.37
CA TYR A 70 12.43 5.27 -3.32
C TYR A 70 11.36 5.76 -2.36
N HIS A 71 10.22 5.09 -2.36
CA HIS A 71 9.16 5.31 -1.38
C HIS A 71 9.52 4.53 -0.12
N LYS A 72 9.51 5.20 1.04
CA LYS A 72 9.88 4.62 2.33
C LYS A 72 8.75 4.82 3.33
N TRP A 73 8.28 3.70 3.90
CA TRP A 73 7.41 3.68 5.07
C TRP A 73 8.24 3.30 6.28
N ASP A 74 8.23 4.15 7.30
CA ASP A 74 9.05 3.97 8.49
C ASP A 74 8.22 4.22 9.74
N CYS A 75 8.05 3.18 10.55
CA CYS A 75 7.34 3.26 11.81
C CYS A 75 8.27 3.02 12.99
N ASN A 76 7.96 3.63 14.13
CA ASN A 76 8.62 3.36 15.40
C ASN A 76 7.59 3.18 16.50
N TYR A 77 7.95 2.43 17.54
CA TYR A 77 7.08 2.19 18.71
C TYR A 77 6.84 3.44 19.58
N GLY A 78 7.33 4.61 19.16
CA GLY A 78 7.27 5.85 19.90
C GLY A 78 8.00 5.78 21.24
N GLU A 79 7.83 6.82 22.05
CA GLU A 79 8.47 6.94 23.38
C GLU A 79 7.85 6.00 24.43
N ARG A 80 6.68 5.41 24.14
CA ARG A 80 5.89 4.62 25.10
C ARG A 80 5.92 3.11 24.83
N GLY A 81 6.45 2.66 23.71
CA GLY A 81 6.39 1.26 23.29
C GLY A 81 7.76 0.59 23.34
N SER A 82 7.94 -0.32 24.29
CA SER A 82 9.11 -1.22 24.39
C SER A 82 8.81 -2.64 23.90
N VAL A 83 7.59 -2.91 23.42
CA VAL A 83 7.15 -4.26 23.06
C VAL A 83 7.23 -4.46 21.55
N ASP A 84 8.21 -5.23 21.13
CA ASP A 84 8.49 -5.52 19.72
C ASP A 84 7.55 -6.61 19.16
N ILE A 85 6.26 -6.27 19.02
CA ILE A 85 5.20 -7.20 18.60
C ILE A 85 4.56 -6.85 17.26
N TYR A 86 4.85 -5.68 16.69
CA TYR A 86 4.20 -5.22 15.48
C TYR A 86 5.06 -5.44 14.23
N CYS A 87 4.39 -5.71 13.13
CA CYS A 87 4.94 -5.74 11.78
C CYS A 87 4.16 -4.73 10.94
N MET A 88 4.84 -3.74 10.38
CA MET A 88 4.23 -2.83 9.42
C MET A 88 4.23 -3.48 8.05
N MET A 89 3.06 -3.63 7.45
CA MET A 89 2.88 -4.10 6.07
C MET A 89 2.10 -3.06 5.29
N VAL A 90 2.55 -2.76 4.07
CA VAL A 90 1.72 -2.00 3.12
C VAL A 90 0.60 -2.92 2.62
N HIS A 91 -0.64 -2.45 2.75
CA HIS A 91 -1.83 -3.15 2.28
C HIS A 91 -1.99 -2.84 0.80
N SER A 92 -2.75 -1.80 0.44
CA SER A 92 -3.01 -1.42 -0.95
C SER A 92 -2.53 0.00 -1.24
N CYS A 93 -2.25 0.27 -2.52
CA CYS A 93 -1.84 1.58 -2.99
C CYS A 93 -2.57 1.95 -4.27
N THR A 94 -2.92 3.23 -4.37
CA THR A 94 -3.57 3.83 -5.51
C THR A 94 -2.83 5.07 -5.97
N VAL A 95 -2.84 5.32 -7.28
CA VAL A 95 -2.42 6.58 -7.87
C VAL A 95 -3.60 7.29 -8.53
N THR A 96 -3.64 8.60 -8.38
CA THR A 96 -4.66 9.47 -9.00
C THR A 96 -3.98 10.69 -9.62
N THR A 97 -4.52 11.19 -10.72
CA THR A 97 -4.21 12.52 -11.27
C THR A 97 -5.32 13.50 -10.88
N GLN A 98 -5.17 14.80 -11.17
CA GLN A 98 -6.21 15.80 -10.88
C GLN A 98 -7.44 15.63 -11.78
N ARG A 99 -7.25 15.30 -13.06
CA ARG A 99 -8.32 15.04 -14.03
C ARG A 99 -8.97 13.67 -13.84
N GLN A 100 -8.21 12.68 -13.36
CA GLN A 100 -8.73 11.33 -13.21
C GLN A 100 -9.53 11.18 -11.92
N THR A 101 -10.83 10.98 -12.06
CA THR A 101 -11.76 10.76 -10.94
C THR A 101 -11.61 9.39 -10.30
N GLN A 102 -11.20 8.37 -11.06
CA GLN A 102 -11.06 7.01 -10.57
C GLN A 102 -9.60 6.69 -10.22
N PRO A 103 -9.29 6.29 -8.96
CA PRO A 103 -7.96 5.85 -8.58
C PRO A 103 -7.56 4.56 -9.32
N VAL A 104 -6.34 4.53 -9.83
CA VAL A 104 -5.72 3.32 -10.37
C VAL A 104 -5.00 2.59 -9.24
N GLU A 105 -5.44 1.38 -8.93
CA GLU A 105 -4.76 0.52 -7.97
C GLU A 105 -3.45 0.00 -8.57
N ILE A 106 -2.36 0.17 -7.84
CA ILE A 106 -0.99 -0.23 -8.26
C ILE A 106 -0.40 -1.31 -7.36
N ILE A 107 -0.93 -1.44 -6.15
CA ILE A 107 -0.60 -2.47 -5.17
C ILE A 107 -1.92 -2.97 -4.61
N ASP A 108 -2.15 -4.29 -4.71
CA ASP A 108 -3.38 -4.96 -4.27
C ASP A 108 -3.51 -5.05 -2.75
N GLU A 109 -4.63 -5.57 -2.24
CA GLU A 109 -4.88 -5.77 -0.80
C GLU A 109 -3.88 -6.69 -0.07
N PHE A 110 -3.12 -7.48 -0.82
CA PHE A 110 -2.08 -8.36 -0.29
C PHE A 110 -0.72 -7.66 -0.19
N GLY A 111 -0.55 -6.45 -0.71
CA GLY A 111 0.73 -5.75 -0.73
C GLY A 111 1.62 -6.13 -1.92
N CYS A 112 1.03 -6.68 -2.98
CA CYS A 112 1.72 -7.08 -4.20
C CYS A 112 1.49 -6.10 -5.34
N THR A 113 2.55 -5.81 -6.11
CA THR A 113 2.42 -4.89 -7.24
C THR A 113 1.62 -5.52 -8.39
N LEU A 114 0.72 -4.73 -8.97
CA LEU A 114 -0.01 -5.09 -10.19
C LEU A 114 0.78 -4.78 -11.47
N PHE A 115 1.84 -3.96 -11.37
CA PHE A 115 2.62 -3.48 -12.51
C PHE A 115 4.13 -3.71 -12.32
N PRO A 116 4.60 -4.98 -12.26
CA PRO A 116 6.00 -5.32 -11.93
C PRO A 116 7.05 -4.77 -12.90
N GLN A 117 6.65 -4.29 -14.08
CA GLN A 117 7.54 -3.69 -15.07
C GLN A 117 7.87 -2.21 -14.77
N VAL A 118 7.00 -1.52 -14.03
CA VAL A 118 7.15 -0.09 -13.70
C VAL A 118 7.43 0.09 -12.22
N ILE A 119 6.74 -0.67 -11.39
CA ILE A 119 6.76 -0.58 -9.93
C ILE A 119 7.24 -1.92 -9.39
N SER A 120 8.29 -1.91 -8.57
CA SER A 120 8.80 -3.15 -7.98
C SER A 120 7.88 -3.67 -6.86
N ASN A 121 8.08 -4.91 -6.41
CA ASN A 121 7.45 -5.36 -5.18
C ASN A 121 8.06 -4.63 -3.97
N ILE A 122 7.24 -4.39 -2.96
CA ILE A 122 7.68 -3.78 -1.70
C ILE A 122 8.68 -4.72 -1.01
N LYS A 123 9.79 -4.16 -0.56
CA LYS A 123 10.80 -4.85 0.24
C LYS A 123 10.73 -4.35 1.67
N TYR A 124 10.80 -5.27 2.62
CA TYR A 124 10.81 -4.94 4.05
C TYR A 124 12.24 -5.04 4.57
N ASP A 125 12.82 -3.89 4.93
CA ASP A 125 14.18 -3.81 5.47
C ASP A 125 14.21 -4.19 6.96
N SER A 126 13.08 -4.05 7.67
CA SER A 126 12.89 -4.41 9.08
C SER A 126 11.43 -4.77 9.35
N ASP A 127 11.07 -5.02 10.60
CA ASP A 127 9.69 -5.30 11.00
C ASP A 127 8.76 -4.10 10.81
N LEU A 128 9.28 -2.89 11.02
CA LEU A 128 8.53 -1.64 10.94
C LEU A 128 8.93 -0.72 9.76
N THR A 129 9.87 -1.15 8.93
CA THR A 129 10.36 -0.37 7.78
C THR A 129 10.17 -1.15 6.49
N GLY A 130 9.54 -0.50 5.51
CA GLY A 130 9.32 -1.02 4.17
C GLY A 130 9.69 0.02 3.12
N GLY A 131 10.02 -0.44 1.93
CA GLY A 131 10.33 0.44 0.83
C GLY A 131 10.08 -0.13 -0.54
N LEU A 132 9.92 0.79 -1.48
CA LEU A 132 9.51 0.52 -2.84
C LEU A 132 10.33 1.36 -3.81
N ARG A 133 11.06 0.69 -4.71
CA ARG A 133 11.78 1.35 -5.78
C ARG A 133 10.89 1.49 -7.01
N VAL A 134 10.89 2.69 -7.60
CA VAL A 134 10.11 3.02 -8.79
C VAL A 134 10.85 4.06 -9.61
N GLN A 135 10.61 4.10 -10.91
CA GLN A 135 11.01 5.23 -11.75
C GLN A 135 9.85 6.21 -11.82
N ALA A 136 10.11 7.51 -11.67
CA ALA A 136 9.09 8.54 -11.78
C ALA A 136 8.32 8.38 -13.10
N PHE A 137 6.99 8.32 -13.03
CA PHE A 137 6.12 8.13 -14.18
C PHE A 137 4.96 9.12 -14.11
N SER A 138 4.32 9.36 -15.26
CA SER A 138 3.04 10.05 -15.33
C SER A 138 1.99 9.14 -15.94
N LEU A 139 0.73 9.36 -15.56
CA LEU A 139 -0.42 8.70 -16.18
C LEU A 139 -0.96 9.52 -17.37
N ASP A 140 -0.68 10.83 -17.39
CA ASP A 140 -1.17 11.77 -18.41
C ASP A 140 -0.02 12.68 -18.88
N VAL A 141 0.00 13.02 -20.17
CA VAL A 141 1.06 13.88 -20.75
C VAL A 141 0.99 15.31 -20.22
N ASP A 142 -0.21 15.78 -19.87
CA ASP A 142 -0.47 17.16 -19.44
C ASP A 142 -0.41 17.36 -17.92
N GLU A 143 -0.34 16.28 -17.13
CA GLU A 143 -0.34 16.36 -15.68
C GLU A 143 1.01 15.95 -15.09
N PRO A 144 1.79 16.90 -14.55
CA PRO A 144 3.12 16.63 -14.03
C PRO A 144 3.12 16.04 -12.60
N ALA A 145 1.95 15.84 -11.98
CA ALA A 145 1.85 15.42 -10.59
C ALA A 145 0.83 14.30 -10.40
N ILE A 146 1.29 13.15 -9.90
CA ILE A 146 0.44 12.06 -9.44
C ILE A 146 0.35 12.07 -7.92
N ASN A 147 -0.82 11.78 -7.37
CA ASN A 147 -1.00 11.56 -5.95
C ASN A 147 -0.90 10.06 -5.66
N PHE A 148 0.08 9.69 -4.84
CA PHE A 148 0.33 8.31 -4.43
C PHE A 148 -0.21 8.11 -3.02
N ARG A 149 -1.25 7.27 -2.88
CA ARG A 149 -1.92 7.00 -1.60
C ARG A 149 -1.85 5.52 -1.28
N CYS A 150 -1.30 5.20 -0.10
CA CYS A 150 -1.25 3.83 0.39
C CYS A 150 -1.89 3.70 1.75
N SER A 151 -2.53 2.55 1.96
CA SER A 151 -2.94 2.06 3.27
C SER A 151 -1.88 1.11 3.81
N ILE A 152 -1.52 1.27 5.08
CA ILE A 152 -0.68 0.32 5.79
C ILE A 152 -1.52 -0.42 6.83
N LYS A 153 -1.10 -1.64 7.17
CA LYS A 153 -1.66 -2.45 8.25
C LYS A 153 -0.55 -2.85 9.21
N LEU A 154 -0.93 -2.94 10.48
CA LEU A 154 -0.07 -3.47 11.54
C LEU A 154 -0.50 -4.90 11.83
N LEU A 155 0.44 -5.82 11.75
CA LEU A 155 0.23 -7.23 12.05
C LEU A 155 0.96 -7.57 13.35
N LEU A 156 0.44 -8.54 14.10
CA LEU A 156 1.15 -9.08 15.25
C LEU A 156 2.19 -10.10 14.77
N LYS A 157 3.37 -10.08 15.38
CA LYS A 157 4.38 -11.12 15.19
C LYS A 157 3.81 -12.46 15.65
N LEU A 158 3.99 -13.48 14.81
CA LEU A 158 3.69 -14.86 15.16
C LEU A 158 5.03 -15.56 15.40
N ASN A 159 5.26 -16.03 16.63
CA ASN A 159 6.54 -16.63 17.05
C ASN A 159 7.75 -15.71 16.80
N GLY A 160 7.58 -14.40 16.98
CA GLY A 160 8.63 -13.41 16.74
C GLY A 160 8.93 -13.12 15.26
N ILE A 161 8.14 -13.68 14.32
CA ILE A 161 8.37 -13.52 12.88
C ILE A 161 7.24 -12.69 12.25
N CYS A 162 7.63 -11.75 11.39
CA CYS A 162 6.71 -11.02 10.53
C CYS A 162 6.39 -11.81 9.26
N ARG A 163 5.13 -12.26 9.13
CA ARG A 163 4.65 -12.83 7.86
C ARG A 163 4.55 -11.73 6.80
N ARG A 164 5.20 -11.93 5.67
CA ARG A 164 5.25 -10.99 4.53
C ARG A 164 4.52 -11.59 3.32
N PRO A 165 3.98 -10.75 2.42
CA PRO A 165 3.29 -11.28 1.25
C PRO A 165 4.25 -12.03 0.34
N GLN A 166 3.78 -13.15 -0.19
CA GLN A 166 4.49 -13.95 -1.18
C GLN A 166 4.01 -13.52 -2.55
N CYS A 167 4.52 -12.39 -3.04
CA CYS A 167 4.17 -11.91 -4.37
C CYS A 167 4.83 -12.81 -5.41
N ALA A 168 4.01 -13.52 -6.20
CA ALA A 168 4.51 -14.26 -7.34
C ALA A 168 5.29 -13.28 -8.22
N VAL A 169 6.51 -13.64 -8.60
CA VAL A 169 7.29 -12.87 -9.57
C VAL A 169 6.62 -13.07 -10.92
N GLN A 170 5.53 -12.35 -11.18
CA GLN A 170 4.74 -12.44 -12.42
C GLN A 170 5.56 -12.08 -13.68
N ALA A 171 6.84 -11.70 -13.54
CA ALA A 171 7.76 -11.58 -14.64
C ALA A 171 7.87 -12.88 -15.48
N ALA A 172 7.68 -14.06 -14.89
CA ALA A 172 7.73 -15.33 -15.62
C ALA A 172 6.46 -15.61 -16.44
N ASP A 173 5.28 -15.28 -15.90
CA ASP A 173 4.00 -15.66 -16.52
C ASP A 173 3.59 -14.72 -17.66
N TRP A 174 3.92 -13.42 -17.58
CA TRP A 174 3.75 -12.50 -18.70
C TRP A 174 4.65 -12.84 -19.90
N VAL A 175 5.89 -13.29 -19.65
CA VAL A 175 6.81 -13.74 -20.72
C VAL A 175 6.30 -15.03 -21.37
N ARG A 176 5.77 -15.98 -20.57
CA ARG A 176 5.15 -17.21 -21.09
C ARG A 176 3.91 -16.91 -21.93
N LYS A 177 3.04 -15.99 -21.49
CA LYS A 177 1.83 -15.57 -22.20
C LYS A 177 2.14 -14.77 -23.48
N ARG A 178 3.20 -13.95 -23.50
CA ARG A 178 3.65 -13.27 -24.73
C ARG A 178 4.26 -14.23 -25.76
N ARG A 179 4.99 -15.26 -25.33
CA ARG A 179 5.50 -16.31 -26.23
C ARG A 179 4.39 -17.15 -26.84
N SER A 180 3.32 -17.44 -26.10
CA SER A 180 2.17 -18.18 -26.67
C SER A 180 1.40 -17.35 -27.70
N ILE A 181 1.26 -16.03 -27.48
CA ILE A 181 0.58 -15.13 -28.44
C ILE A 181 1.41 -14.95 -29.72
N SER A 182 2.72 -14.71 -29.62
CA SER A 182 3.59 -14.57 -30.81
C SER A 182 3.83 -15.87 -31.59
N GLN A 183 3.51 -17.02 -31.00
CA GLN A 183 3.56 -18.32 -31.66
C GLN A 183 2.23 -18.66 -32.34
N PHE A 184 1.12 -18.07 -31.90
CA PHE A 184 -0.18 -18.20 -32.56
C PHE A 184 -0.25 -17.34 -33.84
N ASP A 185 0.27 -16.11 -33.81
CA ASP A 185 0.30 -15.20 -34.97
C ASP A 185 1.20 -15.70 -36.12
N ARG A 186 2.16 -16.59 -35.83
CA ARG A 186 3.03 -17.21 -36.86
C ARG A 186 2.41 -18.43 -37.54
N ASN A 187 1.33 -18.98 -36.99
CA ASN A 187 0.63 -20.15 -37.55
C ASN A 187 -0.64 -19.73 -38.33
N LEU A 188 -0.88 -18.43 -38.46
CA LEU A 188 -2.02 -17.81 -39.16
C LEU A 188 -1.59 -16.94 -40.35
N ALA A 189 -0.31 -17.00 -40.74
CA ALA A 189 0.27 -16.35 -41.92
C ALA A 189 0.79 -17.41 -42.91
#